data_AF-A0A1A3CKI6-F1
#
_entry.id   AF-A0A1A3CKI6-F1
#
_cell.length_a   1.000
_cell.length_b   1.000
_cell.length_c   1.000
_cell.angle_alpha   90.00
_cell.angle_beta   90.00
_cell.angle_gamma   90.00
#
_symmetry.space_group_name_H-M   'P 1'
#
loop_
_entity.id
_entity.type
_entity.pdbx_description
1 polymer ?
#
loop_
_entity_poly.entity_id
_entity_poly.type
_entity_poly.pdbx_seq_one_letter_code
_entity_poly.pdbx_strand_id
1 'polypeptide(L)'
;MKQLFLARLTIHERDDTMPGWDIAGRALSDPAFSLRVMRPNHDHRVSVIADGVAHYQDLGQVTRHVDSVTLAELLANFTIFTTTVGPRWFGTSEADIRAQIELGARIFAEGVRGSSATGTSHRSGRARPSRLRSGT
;
A
#
# COMPACT_ATOMS: atom_id res chain seq x y z
N MET A 1 -3.92 -6.48 3.97
CA MET A 1 -3.20 -6.02 2.75
C MET A 1 -3.09 -7.09 1.68
N LYS A 2 -2.29 -8.16 1.84
CA LYS A 2 -2.09 -9.19 0.79
C LYS A 2 -3.40 -9.75 0.17
N GLN A 3 -4.39 -10.10 0.98
CA GLN A 3 -5.68 -10.64 0.49
C GLN A 3 -6.46 -9.68 -0.41
N LEU A 4 -6.38 -8.37 -0.19
CA LEU A 4 -7.07 -7.34 -0.99
C LEU A 4 -6.57 -7.36 -2.45
N PHE A 5 -5.27 -7.60 -2.63
CA PHE A 5 -4.64 -7.65 -3.95
C PHE A 5 -4.85 -9.00 -4.65
N LEU A 6 -4.75 -10.10 -3.89
CA LEU A 6 -4.91 -11.44 -4.46
C LEU A 6 -6.33 -11.73 -4.96
N ALA A 7 -7.36 -11.17 -4.32
CA ALA A 7 -8.74 -11.32 -4.76
C ALA A 7 -8.99 -10.80 -6.19
N ARG A 8 -8.18 -9.85 -6.67
CA ARG A 8 -8.24 -9.34 -8.05
C ARG A 8 -7.57 -10.26 -9.07
N LEU A 9 -6.57 -11.04 -8.66
CA LEU A 9 -5.91 -12.04 -9.50
C LEU A 9 -6.79 -13.27 -9.74
N THR A 10 -7.61 -13.67 -8.76
CA THR A 10 -8.40 -14.91 -8.82
C THR A 10 -9.55 -14.87 -9.83
N ILE A 11 -9.80 -13.75 -10.51
CA ILE A 11 -11.03 -13.56 -11.28
C ILE A 11 -10.95 -14.12 -12.72
N HIS A 12 -9.78 -14.39 -13.33
CA HIS A 12 -9.73 -14.95 -14.70
C HIS A 12 -8.74 -16.11 -14.85
N GLU A 13 -9.28 -17.33 -14.80
CA GLU A 13 -8.63 -18.56 -15.26
C GLU A 13 -9.13 -18.97 -16.67
N ARG A 14 -9.68 -18.02 -17.44
CA ARG A 14 -10.17 -18.25 -18.82
C ARG A 14 -9.40 -17.39 -19.83
N ASP A 15 -8.80 -18.10 -20.79
CA ASP A 15 -8.15 -17.71 -22.04
C ASP A 15 -8.06 -16.21 -22.41
N ASP A 16 -6.80 -15.81 -22.68
CA ASP A 16 -6.33 -14.70 -23.51
C ASP A 16 -6.72 -13.25 -23.16
N THR A 17 -7.51 -12.99 -22.13
CA THR A 17 -7.82 -11.62 -21.72
C THR A 17 -7.48 -11.36 -20.25
N MET A 18 -6.42 -10.58 -20.02
CA MET A 18 -6.11 -10.07 -18.67
C MET A 18 -7.31 -9.25 -18.16
N PRO A 19 -7.88 -9.56 -16.98
CA PRO A 19 -9.11 -8.93 -16.51
C PRO A 19 -8.97 -7.41 -16.44
N GLY A 20 -9.83 -6.71 -17.19
CA GLY A 20 -9.91 -5.24 -17.20
C GLY A 20 -8.99 -4.53 -18.20
N TRP A 21 -8.19 -5.25 -19.00
CA TRP A 21 -7.32 -4.63 -20.00
C TRP A 21 -8.12 -3.84 -21.06
N ASP A 22 -9.24 -4.37 -21.56
CA ASP A 22 -10.05 -3.65 -22.57
C ASP A 22 -10.54 -2.30 -22.06
N ILE A 23 -10.89 -2.23 -20.77
CA ILE A 23 -11.32 -1.00 -20.11
C ILE A 23 -10.15 -0.04 -19.92
N ALA A 24 -8.99 -0.54 -19.47
CA ALA A 24 -7.79 0.28 -19.29
C ALA A 24 -7.24 0.79 -20.62
N GLY A 25 -7.16 -0.06 -21.64
CA GLY A 25 -6.74 0.30 -23.00
C GLY A 25 -7.67 1.34 -23.63
N ARG A 26 -8.98 1.22 -23.41
CA ARG A 26 -9.94 2.25 -23.80
C ARG A 26 -9.75 3.55 -23.02
N ALA A 27 -9.50 3.49 -21.72
CA ALA A 27 -9.25 4.69 -20.93
C ALA A 27 -7.96 5.43 -21.32
N LEU A 28 -6.96 4.71 -21.81
CA LEU A 28 -5.71 5.28 -22.31
C LEU A 28 -5.88 5.94 -23.69
N SER A 29 -6.81 5.45 -24.51
CA SER A 29 -7.03 5.94 -25.88
C SER A 29 -8.19 6.94 -26.03
N ASP A 30 -9.16 6.91 -25.11
CA ASP A 30 -10.34 7.79 -25.10
C ASP A 30 -10.39 8.60 -23.78
N PRO A 31 -9.90 9.86 -23.78
CA PRO A 31 -9.91 10.73 -22.60
C PRO A 31 -11.33 11.00 -22.07
N ALA A 32 -12.34 11.06 -22.94
CA ALA A 32 -13.72 11.30 -22.53
C ALA A 32 -14.32 10.07 -21.82
N PHE A 33 -13.98 8.86 -22.26
CA PHE A 33 -14.29 7.64 -21.53
C PHE A 33 -13.59 7.59 -20.16
N SER A 34 -12.30 7.93 -20.12
CA SER A 34 -11.53 7.96 -18.87
C SER A 34 -12.15 8.91 -17.84
N LEU A 35 -12.49 10.14 -18.24
CA LEU A 35 -13.11 11.13 -17.35
C LEU A 35 -14.50 10.73 -16.86
N ARG A 36 -15.31 10.07 -17.70
CA ARG A 36 -16.69 9.70 -17.33
C ARG A 36 -16.79 8.39 -16.57
N VAL A 37 -15.89 7.45 -16.79
CA VAL A 37 -16.00 6.07 -16.28
C VAL A 37 -14.86 5.75 -15.33
N MET A 38 -13.61 6.00 -15.71
CA MET A 38 -12.48 5.60 -14.88
C MET A 38 -12.29 6.49 -13.68
N ARG A 39 -12.38 7.81 -13.86
CA ARG A 39 -12.17 8.77 -12.78
C ARG A 39 -13.20 8.63 -11.65
N PRO A 40 -14.52 8.56 -11.89
CA PRO A 40 -15.49 8.38 -10.81
C PRO A 40 -15.31 7.03 -10.09
N ASN A 41 -14.98 5.96 -10.81
CA ASN A 41 -14.69 4.66 -10.20
C ASN A 41 -13.40 4.69 -9.37
N HIS A 42 -12.40 5.45 -9.80
CA HIS A 42 -11.18 5.67 -9.05
C HIS A 42 -11.48 6.43 -7.76
N ASP A 43 -12.15 7.58 -7.87
CA ASP A 43 -12.52 8.42 -6.73
C ASP A 43 -13.34 7.61 -5.70
N HIS A 44 -14.28 6.79 -6.16
CA HIS A 44 -15.05 5.89 -5.29
C HIS A 44 -14.17 4.85 -4.57
N ARG A 45 -13.25 4.18 -5.29
CA ARG A 45 -12.33 3.21 -4.68
C ARG A 45 -11.42 3.87 -3.65
N VAL A 46 -10.89 5.05 -3.95
CA VAL A 46 -10.05 5.82 -3.04
C VAL A 46 -10.83 6.17 -1.77
N SER A 47 -12.07 6.64 -1.90
CA SER A 47 -12.94 6.91 -0.75
C SER A 47 -13.11 5.68 0.15
N VAL A 48 -13.49 4.53 -0.43
CA VAL A 48 -13.71 3.29 0.34
C VAL A 48 -12.43 2.79 1.01
N ILE A 49 -11.29 2.88 0.34
CA ILE A 49 -10.00 2.49 0.92
C ILE A 49 -9.60 3.46 2.04
N ALA A 50 -9.81 4.77 1.85
CA ALA A 50 -9.50 5.79 2.85
C ALA A 50 -10.32 5.59 4.14
N ASP A 51 -11.60 5.25 4.02
CA ASP A 51 -12.45 4.89 5.16
C ASP A 51 -11.90 3.66 5.89
N GLY A 52 -11.44 2.64 5.14
CA GLY A 52 -10.78 1.47 5.70
C GLY A 52 -9.47 1.81 6.42
N VAL A 53 -8.65 2.70 5.85
CA VAL A 53 -7.41 3.17 6.49
C VAL A 53 -7.72 3.91 7.79
N ALA A 54 -8.70 4.82 7.79
CA ALA A 54 -9.14 5.54 8.98
C ALA A 54 -9.61 4.58 10.08
N HIS A 55 -10.40 3.56 9.71
CA HIS A 55 -10.79 2.51 10.64
C HIS A 55 -9.59 1.80 11.27
N TYR A 56 -8.56 1.46 10.49
CA TYR A 56 -7.33 0.85 11.03
C TYR A 56 -6.46 1.83 11.84
N GLN A 57 -6.57 3.15 11.63
CA GLN A 57 -5.95 4.16 12.48
C GLN A 57 -6.62 4.23 13.86
N ASP A 58 -7.94 4.13 13.91
CA ASP A 58 -8.70 4.10 15.17
C ASP A 58 -8.35 2.87 16.01
N LEU A 59 -8.09 1.74 15.35
CA LEU A 59 -7.61 0.50 15.98
C LEU A 59 -6.12 0.53 16.33
N GLY A 60 -5.39 1.61 16.02
CA GLY A 60 -3.95 1.73 16.28
C GLY A 60 -3.06 0.84 15.40
N GLN A 61 -3.59 0.26 14.33
CA GLN A 61 -2.85 -0.60 13.40
C GLN A 61 -2.11 0.21 12.32
N VAL A 62 -2.62 1.40 12.00
CA VAL A 62 -2.00 2.40 11.12
C VAL A 62 -1.70 3.65 11.95
N THR A 63 -0.56 4.29 11.72
CA THR A 63 -0.24 5.53 12.43
C THR A 63 -1.15 6.68 12.05
N ARG A 64 -1.52 7.49 13.04
CA ARG A 64 -2.41 8.65 12.84
C ARG A 64 -1.84 9.78 11.99
N HIS A 65 -0.52 9.82 11.78
CA HIS A 65 0.13 10.84 10.94
C HIS A 65 0.14 10.47 9.45
N VAL A 66 -0.26 9.25 9.10
CA VAL A 66 -0.43 8.85 7.71
C VAL A 66 -1.73 9.46 7.19
N ASP A 67 -1.65 10.25 6.12
CA ASP A 67 -2.84 10.75 5.45
C ASP A 67 -3.59 9.59 4.77
N SER A 68 -4.83 9.36 5.17
CA SER A 68 -5.62 8.20 4.72
C SER A 68 -5.95 8.25 3.24
N VAL A 69 -6.22 9.45 2.71
CA VAL A 69 -6.53 9.67 1.30
C VAL A 69 -5.30 9.41 0.43
N THR A 70 -4.13 9.93 0.81
CA THR A 70 -2.88 9.70 0.10
C THR A 70 -2.51 8.21 0.10
N LEU A 71 -2.63 7.52 1.24
CA LEU A 71 -2.38 6.09 1.28
C LEU A 71 -3.37 5.32 0.38
N ALA A 72 -4.65 5.68 0.41
CA ALA A 72 -5.67 5.08 -0.43
C ALA A 72 -5.39 5.27 -1.92
N GLU A 73 -4.94 6.46 -2.32
CA GLU A 73 -4.52 6.78 -3.68
C GLU A 73 -3.37 5.88 -4.14
N LEU A 74 -2.35 5.72 -3.31
CA LEU A 74 -1.21 4.84 -3.59
C LEU A 74 -1.64 3.37 -3.72
N LEU A 75 -2.53 2.90 -2.85
CA LEU A 75 -3.05 1.53 -2.89
C LEU A 75 -3.92 1.26 -4.11
N ALA A 76 -4.79 2.22 -4.48
CA ALA A 76 -5.64 2.13 -5.66
C ALA A 76 -4.79 2.08 -6.94
N ASN A 77 -3.81 2.98 -7.07
CA ASN A 77 -2.90 3.04 -8.21
C ASN A 77 -2.02 1.80 -8.31
N PHE A 78 -1.47 1.33 -7.18
CA PHE A 78 -0.68 0.09 -7.16
C PHE A 78 -1.48 -1.12 -7.63
N THR A 79 -2.75 -1.23 -7.20
CA THR A 79 -3.64 -2.34 -7.61
C THR A 79 -3.92 -2.33 -9.11
N ILE A 80 -4.30 -1.17 -9.66
CA ILE A 80 -4.61 -1.03 -11.10
C ILE A 80 -3.36 -1.27 -11.94
N PHE A 81 -2.22 -0.74 -11.51
CA PHE A 81 -0.96 -0.95 -12.21
C PHE A 81 -0.59 -2.43 -12.25
N THR A 82 -0.50 -3.09 -11.10
CA THR A 82 -0.02 -4.49 -11.01
C THR A 82 -0.96 -5.49 -11.67
N THR A 83 -2.28 -5.26 -11.65
CA THR A 83 -3.25 -6.24 -12.16
C THR A 83 -3.77 -5.96 -13.55
N THR A 84 -3.51 -4.77 -14.12
CA THR A 84 -4.06 -4.39 -15.43
C THR A 84 -3.00 -3.82 -16.37
N VAL A 85 -2.28 -2.76 -15.96
CA VAL A 85 -1.40 -2.02 -16.88
C VAL A 85 -0.01 -2.66 -17.00
N GLY A 86 0.63 -2.92 -15.88
CA GLY A 86 2.00 -3.45 -15.77
C GLY A 86 2.21 -4.75 -16.56
N PRO A 87 1.34 -5.77 -16.43
CA PRO A 87 1.50 -7.03 -17.15
C PRO A 87 1.58 -6.86 -18.66
N ARG A 88 0.81 -5.93 -19.22
CA ARG A 88 0.75 -5.73 -20.67
C ARG A 88 1.89 -4.86 -21.20
N TRP A 89 2.31 -3.86 -20.44
CA TRP A 89 3.39 -2.96 -20.84
C TRP A 89 4.77 -3.57 -20.67
N PHE A 90 4.96 -4.41 -19.65
CA PHE A 90 6.26 -4.98 -19.29
C PHE A 90 6.36 -6.49 -19.49
N GLY A 91 5.30 -7.15 -20.00
CA GLY A 91 5.29 -8.60 -20.19
C GLY A 91 5.45 -9.39 -18.89
N THR A 92 4.88 -8.87 -17.79
CA THR A 92 5.05 -9.43 -16.44
C THR A 92 4.27 -10.74 -16.30
N SER A 93 4.92 -11.82 -15.88
CA SER A 93 4.26 -13.11 -15.65
C SER A 93 3.34 -13.08 -14.41
N GLU A 94 2.41 -14.01 -14.28
CA GLU A 94 1.55 -14.09 -13.08
C GLU A 94 2.38 -14.26 -11.79
N ALA A 95 3.45 -15.05 -11.86
CA ALA A 95 4.37 -15.23 -10.73
C ALA A 95 5.03 -13.90 -10.32
N ASP A 96 5.42 -13.08 -11.29
CA ASP A 96 6.01 -11.77 -11.05
C ASP A 96 4.97 -10.78 -10.49
N ILE A 97 3.73 -10.80 -10.98
CA ILE A 97 2.63 -9.98 -10.44
C ILE A 97 2.39 -10.35 -8.96
N ARG A 98 2.35 -11.64 -8.65
CA ARG A 98 2.19 -12.13 -7.27
C ARG A 98 3.35 -11.68 -6.39
N ALA A 99 4.59 -11.78 -6.87
CA ALA A 99 5.78 -11.32 -6.16
C ALA A 99 5.76 -9.80 -5.92
N GLN A 100 5.35 -9.01 -6.93
CA GLN A 100 5.18 -7.56 -6.80
C GLN A 100 4.12 -7.21 -5.77
N ILE A 101 2.97 -7.88 -5.79
CA ILE A 101 1.91 -7.71 -4.78
C ILE A 101 2.42 -8.03 -3.38
N GLU A 102 3.17 -9.12 -3.20
CA GLU A 102 3.73 -9.49 -1.91
C GLU A 102 4.78 -8.50 -1.40
N LEU A 103 5.62 -7.97 -2.29
CA LEU A 103 6.60 -6.95 -1.96
C LEU A 103 5.91 -5.63 -1.62
N GLY A 104 4.99 -5.16 -2.47
CA GLY A 104 4.23 -3.93 -2.25
C GLY A 104 3.44 -3.98 -0.95
N ALA A 105 2.75 -5.11 -0.67
CA ALA A 105 2.03 -5.29 0.59
C ALA A 105 2.93 -5.21 1.82
N ARG A 106 4.19 -5.67 1.73
CA ARG A 106 5.18 -5.52 2.80
C ARG A 106 5.62 -4.07 2.96
N ILE A 107 5.98 -3.40 1.86
CA ILE A 107 6.39 -2.00 1.85
C ILE A 107 5.29 -1.11 2.46
N PHE A 108 4.04 -1.29 2.04
CA PHE A 108 2.92 -0.54 2.62
C PHE A 108 2.72 -0.86 4.11
N ALA A 109 2.74 -2.14 4.50
CA ALA A 109 2.55 -2.52 5.90
C ALA A 109 3.66 -1.99 6.81
N GLU A 110 4.90 -1.93 6.33
CA GLU A 110 6.03 -1.35 7.05
C GLU A 110 5.93 0.18 7.12
N GLY A 111 5.63 0.84 5.99
CA GLY A 111 5.55 2.31 5.93
C GLY A 111 4.42 2.94 6.75
N VAL A 112 3.34 2.18 7.01
CA VAL A 112 2.19 2.67 7.81
C VAL A 112 2.28 2.28 9.29
N ARG A 113 3.20 1.40 9.64
CA ARG A 113 3.51 1.04 11.03
C ARG A 113 4.53 2.04 11.53
N GLY A 114 4.20 2.72 12.62
CA GLY A 114 5.07 3.74 13.19
C GLY A 114 6.43 3.16 13.56
N SER A 115 7.45 4.00 13.44
CA SER A 115 8.82 3.69 13.88
C SER A 115 8.93 3.39 15.39
N SER A 116 7.82 3.38 16.14
CA SER A 116 7.75 2.91 17.53
C SER A 116 7.83 1.38 17.67
N ALA A 117 7.83 0.62 16.57
CA ALA A 117 8.11 -0.83 16.58
C ALA A 117 9.61 -1.15 16.73
N THR A 118 10.51 -0.17 16.57
CA THR A 118 11.89 -0.25 17.07
C THR A 118 11.92 0.44 18.42
N GLY A 119 11.75 -0.35 19.48
CA GLY A 119 11.74 0.14 20.85
C GLY A 119 12.87 1.12 21.12
N THR A 120 12.51 2.29 21.63
CA THR A 120 13.40 3.11 22.44
C THR A 120 13.98 2.23 23.54
N SER A 121 15.18 1.70 23.33
CA SER A 121 16.07 1.35 24.43
C SER A 121 16.51 2.66 25.08
N HIS A 122 15.59 3.30 25.81
CA HIS A 122 15.97 4.18 26.89
C HIS A 122 16.65 3.29 27.94
N ARG A 123 17.97 3.15 27.80
CA ARG A 123 18.86 2.67 28.85
C ARG A 123 18.81 3.69 29.99
N SER A 124 17.73 3.67 30.76
CA SER A 124 17.65 4.32 32.05
C SER A 124 18.67 3.67 32.96
N GLY A 125 19.55 4.48 33.53
CA GLY A 125 20.35 4.10 34.69
C GLY A 125 21.75 3.61 34.38
N ARG A 126 22.70 4.56 34.33
CA ARG A 126 23.93 4.34 35.12
C ARG A 126 24.32 5.64 35.79
N ALA A 127 23.92 5.71 37.06
CA ALA A 127 24.34 6.72 38.00
C ALA A 127 25.87 6.79 38.04
N ARG A 128 26.35 8.03 38.07
CA ARG A 128 27.73 8.48 38.18
C ARG A 128 28.26 8.16 39.58
N PRO A 129 29.38 7.44 39.75
CA PRO A 129 30.07 7.42 41.03
C PRO A 129 31.03 8.61 41.07
N SER A 130 30.65 9.63 41.85
CA SER A 130 31.56 10.65 42.34
C SER A 130 32.53 10.02 43.34
N ARG A 131 33.77 9.76 42.94
CA ARG A 131 34.86 9.54 43.91
C ARG A 131 35.45 10.89 44.28
N LEU A 132 34.92 11.43 45.38
CA LEU A 132 35.68 12.26 46.30
C LEU A 132 36.92 11.46 46.74
N ARG A 133 38.12 12.03 46.55
CA ARG A 133 39.29 11.65 47.32
C ARG A 133 39.96 12.93 47.78
N SER A 134 39.75 13.23 49.07
CA SER A 134 40.33 14.31 49.84
C SER A 134 41.33 13.71 50.83
N GLY A 135 42.49 14.35 50.98
CA GLY A 135 43.49 14.16 52.05
C GLY A 135 44.31 12.86 51.95
N THR A 136 45.62 12.83 52.21
CA THR A 136 46.52 13.72 52.95
C THR A 136 47.94 13.50 52.42
#